data_AF-A0A2I8DH10-F1
#
_entry.id   AF-A0A2I8DH10-F1
#
_cell.length_a   1.000
_cell.length_b   1.000
_cell.length_c   1.000
_cell.angle_alpha   90.00
_cell.angle_beta   90.00
_cell.angle_gamma   90.00
#
_symmetry.space_group_name_H-M   'P 1'
#
loop_
_entity.id
_entity.type
_entity.pdbx_description
1 polymer ?
#
loop_
_entity_poly.entity_id
_entity_poly.type
_entity_poly.pdbx_seq_one_letter_code
_entity_poly.pdbx_strand_id
1 'polypeptide(L)'
;MNLPARVVDLHTHLFNARYLPLESVIASAMKKDESKLADYVAQLLYALAGSSYADAQDLRADHPLPFTPEDADEHYLEQIWDVVRAGLMERVPADMIAGRSPADLLDQPWDDAPAEPGLSEELVGIIDQLASIDYAAEGWIDPDPLPLHEPVTSFKELGAAPRIVDVLGWARRVIRKALRAATDLMDKFAWGSHVENYLEFFLTMLKSEKAVLKQLLSSYDKLGAGNIQVLHMMMDMQLAYPVPKPPRYPFPEQLRKMEQLKQDNPQSMFGFSAFDPRRDNWRQLADTAIAHGFLGFKFYPALGYLPIGNADPVLESRVAAFFDYCIAGDIPVFVHCTPIGFQTKEKKGLNAHPKHWRALLEHERWRDLRLCLGHAGGGRASNLGVSSAGWMADNDAEWRDADNFARIVADLCATYPNVYCELGYITELLDDPTARELLVANIERARAEAQQNGRPHDFLDKVAYGSDWHMPSMVDNTARYLDVFVDIMNRPAYVAHRDLFFHDTAMAYLKR
;
A
#
# COMPACT_ATOMS: atom_id res chain seq x y z
N MET A 1 11.98 -1.27 28.89
CA MET A 1 10.69 -1.75 28.33
C MET A 1 10.89 -3.20 27.93
N ASN A 2 9.99 -4.11 28.28
CA ASN A 2 10.15 -5.53 27.95
C ASN A 2 9.57 -5.77 26.57
N LEU A 3 10.42 -6.14 25.61
CA LEU A 3 10.00 -6.49 24.26
C LEU A 3 9.27 -7.85 24.24
N PRO A 4 8.31 -8.06 23.33
CA PRO A 4 7.75 -9.39 23.08
C PRO A 4 8.84 -10.33 22.56
N ALA A 5 8.72 -11.62 22.89
CA ALA A 5 9.72 -12.61 22.48
C ALA A 5 9.68 -12.86 20.96
N ARG A 6 8.48 -12.82 20.37
CA ARG A 6 8.24 -12.97 18.93
C ARG A 6 7.14 -12.01 18.50
N VAL A 7 7.21 -11.56 17.26
CA VAL A 7 6.20 -10.72 16.63
C VAL A 7 5.80 -11.35 15.29
N VAL A 8 4.50 -11.39 15.03
CA VAL A 8 3.91 -11.58 13.72
C VAL A 8 3.26 -10.26 13.33
N ASP A 9 3.81 -9.59 12.33
CA ASP A 9 3.14 -8.46 11.70
C ASP A 9 2.10 -9.00 10.72
N LEU A 10 0.83 -8.99 11.15
CA LEU A 10 -0.25 -9.65 10.43
C LEU A 10 -0.68 -8.88 9.17
N HIS A 11 -0.22 -7.65 8.95
CA HIS A 11 -0.66 -6.83 7.83
C HIS A 11 0.51 -6.08 7.20
N THR A 12 0.99 -6.60 6.08
CA THR A 12 2.06 -5.95 5.30
C THR A 12 1.81 -6.07 3.79
N HIS A 13 2.42 -5.19 3.01
CA HIS A 13 2.32 -5.07 1.57
C HIS A 13 3.75 -4.95 1.03
N LEU A 14 4.11 -5.83 0.09
CA LEU A 14 5.43 -5.91 -0.54
C LEU A 14 5.34 -5.67 -2.05
N PHE A 15 4.21 -5.09 -2.49
CA PHE A 15 4.03 -4.69 -3.87
C PHE A 15 4.83 -3.41 -4.15
N ASN A 16 5.25 -3.24 -5.40
CA ASN A 16 5.85 -2.01 -5.91
C ASN A 16 5.05 -1.51 -7.13
N ALA A 17 5.55 -0.47 -7.82
CA ALA A 17 4.86 0.13 -8.95
C ALA A 17 4.32 -0.91 -9.94
N ARG A 18 5.11 -1.94 -10.26
CA ARG A 18 4.78 -2.94 -11.30
C ARG A 18 3.61 -3.86 -10.94
N TYR A 19 3.15 -3.90 -9.69
CA TYR A 19 2.02 -4.72 -9.25
C TYR A 19 0.68 -4.00 -9.39
N LEU A 20 0.71 -2.67 -9.44
CA LEU A 20 -0.49 -1.85 -9.51
C LEU A 20 -0.77 -1.41 -10.94
N PRO A 21 -2.05 -1.29 -11.34
CA PRO A 21 -2.44 -0.65 -12.60
C PRO A 21 -2.33 0.88 -12.45
N LEU A 22 -1.11 1.40 -12.39
CA LEU A 22 -0.82 2.78 -12.01
C LEU A 22 -1.46 3.78 -12.98
N GLU A 23 -1.60 3.44 -14.26
CA GLU A 23 -2.32 4.26 -15.22
C GLU A 23 -3.75 4.53 -14.73
N SER A 24 -4.44 3.46 -14.29
CA SER A 24 -5.81 3.55 -13.82
C SER A 24 -5.90 4.20 -12.43
N VAL A 25 -4.94 3.92 -11.55
CA VAL A 25 -4.82 4.56 -10.22
C VAL A 25 -4.68 6.08 -10.36
N ILE A 26 -3.71 6.53 -11.16
CA ILE A 26 -3.40 7.95 -11.35
C ILE A 26 -4.56 8.63 -12.06
N ALA A 27 -5.08 8.07 -13.16
CA ALA A 27 -6.23 8.64 -13.87
C ALA A 27 -7.47 8.74 -12.96
N SER A 28 -7.75 7.71 -12.16
CA SER A 28 -8.85 7.73 -11.18
C SER A 28 -8.65 8.82 -10.12
N ALA A 29 -7.45 8.98 -9.58
CA ALA A 29 -7.14 10.06 -8.65
C ALA A 29 -7.30 11.44 -9.31
N MET A 30 -6.99 11.57 -10.60
CA MET A 30 -7.29 12.76 -11.43
C MET A 30 -8.77 12.92 -11.78
N LYS A 31 -9.66 12.06 -11.26
CA LYS A 31 -11.11 11.99 -11.56
C LYS A 31 -11.43 11.70 -13.03
N LYS A 32 -10.50 11.09 -13.76
CA LYS A 32 -10.66 10.66 -15.16
C LYS A 32 -10.84 9.15 -15.25
N ASP A 33 -11.27 8.66 -16.40
CA ASP A 33 -11.22 7.23 -16.73
C ASP A 33 -9.91 6.87 -17.42
N GLU A 34 -9.36 7.80 -18.20
CA GLU A 34 -8.10 7.67 -18.94
C GLU A 34 -7.37 9.02 -18.97
N SER A 35 -6.04 9.00 -19.09
CA SER A 35 -5.20 10.19 -19.26
C SER A 35 -3.85 9.78 -19.87
N LYS A 36 -3.37 10.53 -20.87
CA LYS A 36 -2.05 10.26 -21.46
C LYS A 36 -0.94 10.60 -20.47
N LEU A 37 -1.14 11.66 -19.68
CA LEU A 37 -0.23 12.01 -18.60
C LEU A 37 -0.13 10.88 -17.58
N ALA A 38 -1.27 10.33 -17.13
CA ALA A 38 -1.28 9.18 -16.23
C ALA A 38 -0.56 7.96 -16.83
N ASP A 39 -0.79 7.69 -18.12
CA ASP A 39 -0.17 6.56 -18.83
C ASP A 39 1.35 6.67 -18.87
N TYR A 40 1.89 7.83 -19.22
CA TYR A 40 3.34 8.01 -19.34
C TYR A 40 4.03 8.17 -17.98
N VAL A 41 3.36 8.75 -16.98
CA VAL A 41 3.88 8.76 -15.60
C VAL A 41 3.93 7.33 -15.04
N ALA A 42 2.90 6.51 -15.26
CA ALA A 42 2.93 5.11 -14.87
C ALA A 42 4.08 4.34 -15.55
N GLN A 43 4.29 4.53 -16.86
CA GLN A 43 5.40 3.92 -17.59
C GLN A 43 6.76 4.31 -17.00
N LEU A 44 6.95 5.58 -16.67
CA LEU A 44 8.15 6.05 -15.97
C LEU A 44 8.35 5.28 -14.66
N LEU A 45 7.33 5.22 -13.80
CA LEU A 45 7.41 4.53 -12.51
C LEU A 45 7.67 3.03 -12.68
N TYR A 46 7.10 2.40 -13.71
CA TYR A 46 7.37 1.00 -14.05
C TYR A 46 8.81 0.75 -14.50
N ALA A 47 9.37 1.64 -15.30
CA ALA A 47 10.76 1.54 -15.76
C ALA A 47 11.73 1.66 -14.56
N LEU A 48 11.49 2.64 -13.68
CA LEU A 48 12.35 2.94 -12.53
C LEU A 48 12.28 1.90 -11.39
N ALA A 49 11.15 1.21 -11.25
CA ALA A 49 10.94 0.29 -10.12
C ALA A 49 11.94 -0.88 -10.08
N GLY A 50 12.56 -1.13 -8.94
CA GLY A 50 13.60 -2.15 -8.77
C GLY A 50 14.88 -1.88 -9.58
N SER A 51 15.13 -0.63 -9.97
CA SER A 51 16.44 -0.23 -10.49
C SER A 51 17.51 -0.36 -9.40
N SER A 52 18.75 -0.63 -9.82
CA SER A 52 19.88 -0.84 -8.91
C SER A 52 20.09 0.33 -7.94
N TYR A 53 19.89 1.56 -8.42
CA TYR A 53 19.98 2.77 -7.62
C TYR A 53 18.85 2.88 -6.58
N ALA A 54 17.59 2.61 -6.97
CA ALA A 54 16.46 2.66 -6.05
C ALA A 54 16.58 1.64 -4.90
N ASP A 55 17.19 0.49 -5.19
CA ASP A 55 17.45 -0.56 -4.21
C ASP A 55 18.66 -0.25 -3.30
N ALA A 56 19.68 0.43 -3.83
CA ALA A 56 20.93 0.72 -3.11
C ALA A 56 20.84 1.94 -2.20
N GLN A 57 19.99 2.92 -2.52
CA GLN A 57 19.85 4.13 -1.73
C GLN A 57 18.79 3.98 -0.64
N ASP A 58 19.11 4.53 0.53
CA ASP A 58 18.07 4.95 1.45
C ASP A 58 17.53 6.29 0.94
N LEU A 59 16.57 6.21 0.02
CA LEU A 59 15.93 7.34 -0.65
C LEU A 59 15.25 8.32 0.33
N ARG A 60 15.30 8.05 1.64
CA ARG A 60 14.72 8.84 2.73
C ARG A 60 15.70 9.12 3.89
N ALA A 61 16.93 8.60 3.89
CA ALA A 61 17.87 8.71 5.03
C ALA A 61 18.27 10.15 5.40
N ASP A 62 18.26 11.07 4.44
CA ASP A 62 18.82 12.43 4.59
C ASP A 62 17.74 13.49 4.83
N HIS A 63 16.74 13.20 5.67
CA HIS A 63 15.63 14.13 5.93
C HIS A 63 15.58 14.66 7.37
N PRO A 64 16.26 15.78 7.68
CA PRO A 64 15.99 16.50 8.92
C PRO A 64 14.66 17.26 8.81
N LEU A 65 13.73 16.97 9.73
CA LEU A 65 12.52 17.79 9.98
C LEU A 65 12.90 19.18 10.55
N PRO A 66 12.06 20.23 10.37
CA PRO A 66 10.79 20.27 9.64
C PRO A 66 10.87 21.06 8.32
N PHE A 67 10.04 20.67 7.35
CA PHE A 67 9.85 21.31 6.05
C PHE A 67 8.39 21.76 5.88
N THR A 68 8.15 22.75 5.00
CA THR A 68 6.81 23.06 4.50
C THR A 68 6.35 21.98 3.51
N PRO A 69 5.03 21.83 3.21
CA PRO A 69 4.56 20.89 2.18
C PRO A 69 5.25 21.10 0.82
N GLU A 70 5.46 22.35 0.42
CA GLU A 70 6.16 22.69 -0.81
C GLU A 70 7.61 22.19 -0.81
N ASP A 71 8.33 22.34 0.31
CA ASP A 71 9.71 21.84 0.43
C ASP A 71 9.76 20.30 0.38
N ALA A 72 8.73 19.61 0.90
CA ALA A 72 8.64 18.15 0.83
C ALA A 72 8.44 17.67 -0.61
N ASP A 73 7.56 18.33 -1.38
CA ASP A 73 7.35 18.01 -2.79
C ASP A 73 8.63 18.22 -3.61
N GLU A 74 9.36 19.32 -3.39
CA GLU A 74 10.66 19.54 -4.02
C GLU A 74 11.66 18.44 -3.69
N HIS A 75 11.72 18.01 -2.42
CA HIS A 75 12.59 16.92 -2.01
C HIS A 75 12.27 15.62 -2.75
N TYR A 76 11.01 15.18 -2.74
CA TYR A 76 10.63 13.93 -3.39
C TYR A 76 10.82 13.97 -4.91
N LEU A 77 10.58 15.13 -5.55
CA LEU A 77 10.90 15.33 -6.97
C LEU A 77 12.40 15.16 -7.24
N GLU A 78 13.26 15.69 -6.38
CA GLU A 78 14.71 15.52 -6.51
C GLU A 78 15.15 14.08 -6.29
N GLN A 79 14.58 13.36 -5.32
CA GLN A 79 14.84 11.93 -5.12
C GLN A 79 14.44 11.10 -6.33
N ILE A 80 13.24 11.31 -6.88
CA ILE A 80 12.80 10.62 -8.10
C ILE A 80 13.73 10.96 -9.28
N TRP A 81 14.11 12.24 -9.41
CA TRP A 81 15.06 12.67 -10.43
C TRP A 81 16.42 11.99 -10.28
N ASP A 82 16.93 11.80 -9.07
CA ASP A 82 18.20 11.10 -8.85
C ASP A 82 18.15 9.64 -9.33
N VAL A 83 17.02 8.95 -9.15
CA VAL A 83 16.78 7.60 -9.71
C VAL A 83 16.77 7.65 -11.25
N VAL A 84 16.06 8.61 -11.85
CA VAL A 84 16.02 8.81 -13.32
C VAL A 84 17.41 9.10 -13.87
N ARG A 85 18.16 10.01 -13.23
CA ARG A 85 19.52 10.36 -13.62
C ARG A 85 20.42 9.14 -13.57
N ALA A 86 20.34 8.33 -12.51
CA ALA A 86 21.12 7.10 -12.41
C ALA A 86 20.79 6.13 -13.56
N GLY A 87 19.50 5.90 -13.84
CA GLY A 87 19.06 5.04 -14.95
C GLY A 87 19.49 5.54 -16.33
N LEU A 88 19.44 6.85 -16.57
CA LEU A 88 19.95 7.45 -17.81
C LEU A 88 21.46 7.26 -17.95
N MET A 89 22.21 7.38 -16.84
CA MET A 89 23.67 7.26 -16.79
C MET A 89 24.17 5.81 -16.87
N GLU A 90 23.33 4.79 -16.76
CA GLU A 90 23.72 3.38 -16.97
C GLU A 90 24.31 3.13 -18.37
N ARG A 91 23.97 3.97 -19.36
CA ARG A 91 24.55 3.92 -20.71
C ARG A 91 26.01 4.36 -20.77
N VAL A 92 26.48 5.12 -19.79
CA VAL A 92 27.79 5.77 -19.84
C VAL A 92 28.84 4.73 -19.44
N PRO A 93 29.75 4.35 -20.36
CA PRO A 93 30.72 3.29 -20.11
C PRO A 93 31.61 3.58 -18.90
N ALA A 94 31.93 2.55 -18.11
CA ALA A 94 32.74 2.70 -16.90
C ALA A 94 34.15 3.27 -17.17
N ASP A 95 34.72 2.98 -18.34
CA ASP A 95 36.00 3.53 -18.80
C ASP A 95 35.91 5.01 -19.21
N MET A 96 34.73 5.49 -19.64
CA MET A 96 34.49 6.92 -19.81
C MET A 96 34.40 7.65 -18.46
N ILE A 97 33.93 6.98 -17.40
CA ILE A 97 33.87 7.55 -16.04
C ILE A 97 35.27 7.57 -15.40
N ALA A 98 36.08 6.52 -15.65
CA ALA A 98 37.38 6.34 -15.03
C ALA A 98 38.37 7.49 -15.34
N GLY A 99 38.86 8.15 -14.29
CA GLY A 99 39.88 9.19 -14.41
C GLY A 99 39.40 10.54 -14.93
N ARG A 100 38.09 10.75 -15.10
CA ARG A 100 37.50 12.04 -15.48
C ARG A 100 36.88 12.75 -14.28
N SER A 101 36.90 14.08 -14.30
CA SER A 101 36.07 14.84 -13.36
C SER A 101 34.59 14.74 -13.75
N PRO A 102 33.65 14.93 -12.80
CA PRO A 102 32.22 14.98 -13.13
C PRO A 102 31.87 16.04 -14.19
N ALA A 103 32.59 17.17 -14.21
CA ALA A 103 32.39 18.22 -15.20
C ALA A 103 32.79 17.77 -16.61
N ASP A 104 33.96 17.13 -16.74
CA ASP A 104 34.45 16.64 -18.04
C ASP A 104 33.54 15.55 -18.62
N LEU A 105 32.92 14.75 -17.75
CA LEU A 105 31.97 13.72 -18.14
C LEU A 105 30.68 14.34 -18.71
N LEU A 106 30.15 15.36 -18.03
CA LEU A 106 28.92 16.05 -18.44
C LEU A 106 29.03 16.76 -19.79
N ASP A 107 30.24 17.15 -20.19
CA ASP A 107 30.51 17.77 -21.50
C ASP A 107 30.72 16.75 -22.64
N GLN A 108 30.71 15.44 -22.37
CA GLN A 108 30.82 14.42 -23.42
C GLN A 108 29.54 14.37 -24.27
N PRO A 109 29.66 13.99 -25.56
CA PRO A 109 28.49 13.74 -26.41
C PRO A 109 27.68 12.56 -25.87
N TRP A 110 26.36 12.67 -25.97
CA TRP A 110 25.42 11.58 -25.80
C TRP A 110 25.47 10.71 -27.06
N ASP A 111 26.13 9.56 -26.96
CA ASP A 111 26.27 8.63 -28.09
C ASP A 111 24.96 7.89 -28.34
N ASP A 112 24.32 8.07 -29.49
CA ASP A 112 23.00 7.51 -29.84
C ASP A 112 22.94 5.98 -29.94
N ALA A 113 24.08 5.27 -29.91
CA ALA A 113 24.14 3.82 -30.04
C ALA A 113 24.41 3.11 -28.70
N PRO A 114 23.39 2.74 -27.90
CA PRO A 114 23.62 1.73 -26.87
C PRO A 114 24.02 0.40 -27.56
N ALA A 115 24.97 -0.32 -26.98
CA ALA A 115 25.39 -1.62 -27.51
C ALA A 115 24.26 -2.68 -27.40
N GLU A 116 23.30 -2.49 -26.50
CA GLU A 116 22.11 -3.33 -26.25
C GLU A 116 20.95 -2.48 -25.70
N PRO A 117 19.67 -2.80 -25.98
CA PRO A 117 18.53 -2.12 -25.38
C PRO A 117 18.54 -2.24 -23.85
N GLY A 118 18.43 -1.11 -23.15
CA GLY A 118 18.49 -1.06 -21.68
C GLY A 118 17.64 0.06 -21.08
N LEU A 119 17.67 0.20 -19.75
CA LEU A 119 16.85 1.17 -19.01
C LEU A 119 17.01 2.60 -19.54
N SER A 120 18.22 3.01 -19.91
CA SER A 120 18.48 4.34 -20.48
C SER A 120 17.70 4.61 -21.78
N GLU A 121 17.60 3.63 -22.69
CA GLU A 121 16.86 3.78 -23.95
C GLU A 121 15.34 3.84 -23.70
N GLU A 122 14.83 2.97 -22.82
CA GLU A 122 13.42 3.00 -22.38
C GLU A 122 13.07 4.35 -21.76
N LEU A 123 13.92 4.88 -20.87
CA LEU A 123 13.72 6.17 -20.22
C LEU A 123 13.71 7.33 -21.22
N VAL A 124 14.62 7.38 -22.20
CA VAL A 124 14.60 8.44 -23.23
C VAL A 124 13.28 8.44 -23.99
N GLY A 125 12.78 7.26 -24.38
CA GLY A 125 11.50 7.13 -25.07
C GLY A 125 10.31 7.61 -24.22
N ILE A 126 10.27 7.24 -22.94
CA ILE A 126 9.22 7.69 -22.00
C ILE A 126 9.29 9.20 -21.78
N ILE A 127 10.49 9.77 -21.62
CA ILE A 127 10.67 11.21 -21.42
C ILE A 127 10.24 11.98 -22.67
N ASP A 128 10.53 11.49 -23.88
CA ASP A 128 10.07 12.10 -25.13
C ASP A 128 8.53 12.12 -25.21
N GLN A 129 7.88 11.02 -24.82
CA GLN A 129 6.42 10.95 -24.72
C GLN A 129 5.86 11.96 -23.71
N LEU A 130 6.48 12.11 -22.54
CA LEU A 130 6.10 13.10 -21.53
C LEU A 130 6.30 14.54 -22.00
N ALA A 131 7.35 14.81 -22.78
CA ALA A 131 7.61 16.11 -23.36
C ALA A 131 6.55 16.53 -24.39
N SER A 132 5.90 15.54 -25.03
CA SER A 132 4.84 15.74 -26.02
C SER A 132 3.43 15.94 -25.45
N ILE A 133 3.26 15.90 -24.12
CA ILE A 133 1.95 16.04 -23.48
C ILE A 133 1.37 17.46 -23.69
N ASP A 134 0.13 17.51 -24.17
CA ASP A 134 -0.70 18.72 -24.11
C ASP A 134 -1.32 18.84 -22.71
N TYR A 135 -0.60 19.54 -21.82
CA TYR A 135 -1.02 19.70 -20.43
C TYR A 135 -2.33 20.48 -20.29
N ALA A 136 -2.63 21.41 -21.21
CA ALA A 136 -3.87 22.16 -21.20
C ALA A 136 -5.06 21.25 -21.54
N ALA A 137 -4.89 20.33 -22.49
CA ALA A 137 -5.89 19.29 -22.79
C ALA A 137 -6.05 18.30 -21.62
N GLU A 138 -4.99 18.06 -20.84
CA GLU A 138 -5.07 17.33 -19.56
C GLU A 138 -5.71 18.16 -18.43
N GLY A 139 -6.01 19.44 -18.64
CA GLY A 139 -6.65 20.31 -17.66
C GLY A 139 -5.70 20.93 -16.63
N TRP A 140 -4.39 20.84 -16.86
CA TRP A 140 -3.38 21.50 -16.02
C TRP A 140 -2.91 22.80 -16.67
N ILE A 141 -2.87 23.86 -15.86
CA ILE A 141 -2.36 25.17 -16.26
C ILE A 141 -1.10 25.40 -15.45
N ASP A 142 0.02 25.63 -16.13
CA ASP A 142 1.32 25.86 -15.51
C ASP A 142 1.26 27.10 -14.61
N PRO A 143 1.43 26.95 -13.28
CA PRO A 143 1.32 28.07 -12.34
C PRO A 143 2.50 29.04 -12.44
N ASP A 144 3.63 28.61 -13.01
CA ASP A 144 4.81 29.45 -13.25
C ASP A 144 5.22 29.38 -14.75
N PRO A 145 4.50 30.11 -15.63
CA PRO A 145 4.70 30.01 -17.07
C PRO A 145 5.98 30.70 -17.56
N LEU A 146 6.96 31.03 -16.69
CA LEU A 146 8.15 31.77 -17.06
C LEU A 146 8.85 31.16 -18.29
N PRO A 147 8.87 31.84 -19.46
CA PRO A 147 9.57 31.36 -20.62
C PRO A 147 10.97 31.94 -20.56
N LEU A 148 11.99 31.11 -20.32
CA LEU A 148 13.37 31.53 -20.55
C LEU A 148 13.90 31.07 -21.91
N HIS A 149 13.41 29.96 -22.45
CA HIS A 149 13.76 29.44 -23.78
C HIS A 149 12.58 28.69 -24.39
N GLU A 150 12.55 28.54 -25.73
CA GLU A 150 11.62 27.60 -26.37
C GLU A 150 11.76 26.23 -25.69
N PRO A 151 10.66 25.64 -25.18
CA PRO A 151 10.76 24.34 -24.53
C PRO A 151 11.22 23.36 -25.60
N VAL A 152 12.39 22.76 -25.41
CA VAL A 152 12.79 21.57 -26.15
C VAL A 152 11.73 20.51 -25.87
N THR A 153 10.85 20.28 -26.84
CA THR A 153 9.65 19.43 -26.72
C THR A 153 9.93 17.98 -27.11
N SER A 154 11.12 17.69 -27.64
CA SER A 154 11.54 16.34 -27.99
C SER A 154 13.06 16.15 -27.88
N PHE A 155 13.50 14.91 -27.70
CA PHE A 155 14.92 14.55 -27.66
C PHE A 155 15.65 14.99 -28.95
N LYS A 156 14.99 14.89 -30.10
CA LYS A 156 15.55 15.26 -31.42
C LYS A 156 15.89 16.74 -31.55
N GLU A 157 15.21 17.60 -30.80
CA GLU A 157 15.46 19.04 -30.80
C GLU A 157 16.74 19.43 -30.05
N LEU A 158 17.36 18.50 -29.32
CA LEU A 158 18.67 18.71 -28.68
C LEU A 158 19.85 18.71 -29.68
N GLY A 159 19.62 18.31 -30.93
CA GLY A 159 20.62 18.25 -31.99
C GLY A 159 21.17 16.84 -32.24
N ALA A 160 22.08 16.72 -33.22
CA ALA A 160 22.58 15.42 -33.71
C ALA A 160 23.61 14.72 -32.81
N ALA A 161 24.10 15.39 -31.76
CA ALA A 161 25.05 14.85 -30.78
C ALA A 161 24.99 15.72 -29.50
N PRO A 162 23.85 15.74 -28.78
CA PRO A 162 23.70 16.60 -27.61
C PRO A 162 24.70 16.19 -26.52
N ARG A 163 25.17 17.12 -25.68
CA ARG A 163 26.04 16.72 -24.57
C ARG A 163 25.21 16.03 -23.49
N ILE A 164 25.86 15.21 -22.65
CA ILE A 164 25.21 14.55 -21.50
C ILE A 164 24.50 15.57 -20.61
N VAL A 165 25.11 16.73 -20.33
CA VAL A 165 24.49 17.81 -19.55
C VAL A 165 23.20 18.35 -20.17
N ASP A 166 23.15 18.42 -21.50
CA ASP A 166 21.99 18.95 -22.23
C ASP A 166 20.82 17.95 -22.15
N VAL A 167 21.10 16.65 -22.30
CA VAL A 167 20.12 15.57 -22.15
C VAL A 167 19.60 15.48 -20.72
N LEU A 168 20.48 15.48 -19.71
CA LEU A 168 20.08 15.44 -18.31
C LEU A 168 19.28 16.70 -17.93
N GLY A 169 19.67 17.88 -18.42
CA GLY A 169 18.95 19.12 -18.19
C GLY A 169 17.55 19.11 -18.79
N TRP A 170 17.40 18.59 -20.01
CA TRP A 170 16.10 18.39 -20.65
C TRP A 170 15.22 17.40 -19.88
N ALA A 171 15.74 16.20 -19.61
CA ALA A 171 15.03 15.15 -18.89
C ALA A 171 14.54 15.64 -17.52
N ARG A 172 15.38 16.34 -16.75
CA ARG A 172 15.01 16.90 -15.44
C ARG A 172 13.80 17.83 -15.54
N ARG A 173 13.78 18.73 -16.52
CA ARG A 173 12.66 19.67 -16.71
C ARG A 173 11.37 18.93 -17.08
N VAL A 174 11.44 17.99 -18.02
CA VAL A 174 10.27 17.21 -18.47
C VAL A 174 9.69 16.38 -17.33
N ILE A 175 10.52 15.62 -16.62
CA ILE A 175 10.07 14.78 -15.50
C ILE A 175 9.47 15.62 -14.38
N ARG A 176 10.12 16.70 -13.97
CA ARG A 176 9.60 17.57 -12.89
C ARG A 176 8.25 18.19 -13.29
N LYS A 177 8.11 18.63 -14.54
CA LYS A 177 6.84 19.18 -15.04
C LYS A 177 5.74 18.12 -15.06
N ALA A 178 6.02 16.94 -15.60
CA ALA A 178 5.05 15.85 -15.69
C ALA A 178 4.56 15.38 -14.31
N LEU A 179 5.48 15.16 -13.38
CA LEU A 179 5.13 14.71 -12.03
C LEU A 179 4.30 15.76 -11.28
N ARG A 180 4.69 17.04 -11.32
CA ARG A 180 3.88 18.12 -10.73
C ARG A 180 2.49 18.20 -11.35
N ALA A 181 2.41 18.19 -12.67
CA ALA A 181 1.14 18.27 -13.35
C ALA A 181 0.23 17.09 -12.99
N ALA A 182 0.78 15.89 -12.88
CA ALA A 182 0.03 14.72 -12.45
C ALA A 182 -0.47 14.89 -11.01
N THR A 183 0.41 15.23 -10.06
CA THR A 183 0.04 15.34 -8.64
C THR A 183 -0.88 16.51 -8.34
N ASP A 184 -0.77 17.63 -9.08
CA ASP A 184 -1.68 18.78 -8.98
C ASP A 184 -3.11 18.43 -9.45
N LEU A 185 -3.22 17.58 -10.48
CA LEU A 185 -4.51 17.13 -10.99
C LEU A 185 -5.16 16.05 -10.12
N MET A 186 -4.38 15.34 -9.30
CA MET A 186 -4.89 14.27 -8.43
C MET A 186 -5.64 14.84 -7.22
N ASP A 187 -6.80 14.25 -6.91
CA ASP A 187 -7.58 14.57 -5.72
C ASP A 187 -6.78 14.24 -4.47
N LYS A 188 -6.36 15.25 -3.69
CA LYS A 188 -5.60 15.06 -2.45
C LYS A 188 -6.29 14.16 -1.41
N PHE A 189 -7.58 13.87 -1.57
CA PHE A 189 -8.37 12.98 -0.71
C PHE A 189 -8.92 11.75 -1.47
N ALA A 190 -8.17 11.26 -2.45
CA ALA A 190 -8.61 10.12 -3.27
C ALA A 190 -8.83 8.86 -2.43
N TRP A 191 -7.99 8.61 -1.42
CA TRP A 191 -7.97 7.35 -0.66
C TRP A 191 -8.45 7.50 0.79
N GLY A 192 -8.84 8.70 1.22
CA GLY A 192 -9.37 8.89 2.57
C GLY A 192 -9.60 10.35 2.97
N SER A 193 -9.49 10.59 4.27
CA SER A 193 -9.65 11.91 4.90
C SER A 193 -8.34 12.68 5.08
N HIS A 194 -7.19 12.05 4.80
CA HIS A 194 -5.88 12.69 4.88
C HIS A 194 -5.45 13.20 3.49
N VAL A 195 -4.60 14.23 3.49
CA VAL A 195 -3.97 14.72 2.27
C VAL A 195 -2.90 13.71 1.85
N GLU A 196 -3.08 13.13 0.68
CA GLU A 196 -2.10 12.19 0.11
C GLU A 196 -0.86 12.93 -0.38
N ASN A 197 0.31 12.40 -0.04
CA ASN A 197 1.57 12.79 -0.68
C ASN A 197 1.89 11.82 -1.82
N TYR A 198 1.50 12.20 -3.03
CA TYR A 198 1.65 11.33 -4.21
C TYR A 198 3.09 11.14 -4.65
N LEU A 199 3.95 12.15 -4.47
CA LEU A 199 5.36 12.04 -4.82
C LEU A 199 6.09 11.09 -3.85
N GLU A 200 5.76 11.20 -2.56
CA GLU A 200 6.21 10.24 -1.56
C GLU A 200 5.76 8.82 -1.93
N PHE A 201 4.47 8.63 -2.24
CA PHE A 201 3.93 7.34 -2.67
C PHE A 201 4.65 6.81 -3.93
N PHE A 202 4.89 7.63 -4.94
CA PHE A 202 5.62 7.23 -6.14
C PHE A 202 7.03 6.79 -5.82
N LEU A 203 7.76 7.53 -4.98
CA LEU A 203 9.11 7.19 -4.56
C LEU A 203 9.17 5.86 -3.81
N THR A 204 8.24 5.65 -2.87
CA THR A 204 8.07 4.39 -2.12
C THR A 204 7.94 3.18 -3.04
N MET A 205 7.24 3.36 -4.16
CA MET A 205 6.91 2.32 -5.11
C MET A 205 8.05 1.99 -6.09
N LEU A 206 9.20 2.69 -6.01
CA LEU A 206 10.36 2.44 -6.87
C LEU A 206 11.29 1.33 -6.36
N LYS A 207 11.13 0.84 -5.13
CA LYS A 207 11.97 -0.24 -4.59
C LYS A 207 11.56 -1.61 -5.14
N SER A 208 12.51 -2.53 -5.29
CA SER A 208 12.20 -3.94 -5.52
C SER A 208 11.54 -4.56 -4.29
N GLU A 209 10.80 -5.63 -4.49
CA GLU A 209 10.13 -6.38 -3.44
C GLU A 209 11.13 -6.94 -2.41
N LYS A 210 12.35 -7.25 -2.86
CA LYS A 210 13.47 -7.65 -2.00
C LYS A 210 13.96 -6.48 -1.14
N ALA A 211 14.11 -5.29 -1.72
CA ALA A 211 14.50 -4.09 -0.98
C ALA A 211 13.41 -3.66 0.01
N VAL A 212 12.14 -3.70 -0.39
CA VAL A 212 10.99 -3.41 0.49
C VAL A 212 10.94 -4.37 1.67
N LEU A 213 11.08 -5.68 1.44
CA LEU A 213 11.12 -6.67 2.53
C LEU A 213 12.32 -6.45 3.45
N LYS A 214 13.51 -6.19 2.90
CA LYS A 214 14.71 -5.91 3.69
C LYS A 214 14.50 -4.68 4.60
N GLN A 215 13.93 -3.61 4.05
CA GLN A 215 13.62 -2.39 4.81
C GLN A 215 12.64 -2.68 5.94
N LEU A 216 11.53 -3.37 5.65
CA LEU A 216 10.55 -3.78 6.64
C LEU A 216 11.19 -4.59 7.79
N LEU A 217 11.96 -5.62 7.46
CA LEU A 217 12.61 -6.45 8.48
C LEU A 217 13.61 -5.64 9.32
N SER A 218 14.34 -4.70 8.71
CA SER A 218 15.27 -3.83 9.43
C SER A 218 14.57 -2.88 10.41
N SER A 219 13.33 -2.47 10.14
CA SER A 219 12.52 -1.70 11.10
C SER A 219 12.22 -2.47 12.39
N TYR A 220 12.43 -3.78 12.41
CA TYR A 220 12.22 -4.67 13.55
C TYR A 220 13.53 -5.15 14.21
N ASP A 221 14.70 -4.66 13.81
CA ASP A 221 16.01 -5.17 14.25
C ASP A 221 16.19 -5.21 15.78
N LYS A 222 15.53 -4.30 16.52
CA LYS A 222 15.54 -4.27 18.00
C LYS A 222 15.00 -5.55 18.64
N LEU A 223 14.19 -6.34 17.94
CA LEU A 223 13.67 -7.62 18.42
C LEU A 223 14.72 -8.75 18.34
N GLY A 224 15.78 -8.57 17.56
CA GLY A 224 16.75 -9.61 17.22
C GLY A 224 16.31 -10.47 16.04
N ALA A 225 17.30 -11.00 15.32
CA ALA A 225 17.07 -11.81 14.12
C ALA A 225 16.23 -13.07 14.44
N GLY A 226 15.25 -13.37 13.58
CA GLY A 226 14.39 -14.56 13.71
C GLY A 226 13.18 -14.38 14.64
N ASN A 227 13.04 -13.24 15.30
CA ASN A 227 11.91 -12.96 16.19
C ASN A 227 10.76 -12.21 15.50
N ILE A 228 10.85 -11.98 14.18
CA ILE A 228 9.82 -11.34 13.37
C ILE A 228 9.38 -12.24 12.23
N GLN A 229 8.07 -12.34 12.04
CA GLN A 229 7.43 -12.90 10.86
C GLN A 229 6.46 -11.86 10.29
N VAL A 230 6.34 -11.77 8.98
CA VAL A 230 5.47 -10.80 8.31
C VAL A 230 4.49 -11.53 7.40
N LEU A 231 3.25 -11.06 7.37
CA LEU A 231 2.21 -11.58 6.49
C LEU A 231 1.95 -10.58 5.36
N HIS A 232 2.36 -10.95 4.15
CA HIS A 232 2.13 -10.11 2.98
C HIS A 232 0.72 -10.32 2.42
N MET A 233 -0.03 -9.23 2.31
CA MET A 233 -1.32 -9.13 1.65
C MET A 233 -1.14 -8.67 0.20
N MET A 234 -1.38 -9.55 -0.76
CA MET A 234 -1.46 -9.13 -2.16
C MET A 234 -2.72 -8.30 -2.41
N MET A 235 -2.66 -7.44 -3.43
CA MET A 235 -3.77 -6.63 -3.90
C MET A 235 -3.97 -6.85 -5.40
N ASP A 236 -5.21 -7.00 -5.83
CA ASP A 236 -5.58 -7.10 -7.24
C ASP A 236 -6.57 -5.99 -7.57
N MET A 237 -6.04 -4.92 -8.15
CA MET A 237 -6.80 -3.70 -8.43
C MET A 237 -7.19 -3.55 -9.89
N GLN A 238 -6.75 -4.47 -10.76
CA GLN A 238 -6.88 -4.32 -12.21
C GLN A 238 -8.34 -4.05 -12.62
N LEU A 239 -9.27 -4.83 -12.07
CA LEU A 239 -10.68 -4.79 -12.46
C LEU A 239 -11.51 -3.79 -11.63
N ALA A 240 -10.86 -3.00 -10.77
CA ALA A 240 -11.53 -1.98 -9.98
C ALA A 240 -11.97 -0.77 -10.79
N TYR A 241 -11.36 -0.55 -11.96
CA TYR A 241 -11.51 0.66 -12.75
C TYR A 241 -12.44 0.46 -13.95
N PRO A 242 -13.18 1.51 -14.39
CA PRO A 242 -14.08 1.41 -15.54
C PRO A 242 -13.39 0.99 -16.84
N VAL A 243 -12.17 1.49 -17.05
CA VAL A 243 -11.29 1.12 -18.16
C VAL A 243 -10.06 0.41 -17.58
N PRO A 244 -10.14 -0.92 -17.33
CA PRO A 244 -9.10 -1.63 -16.61
C PRO A 244 -7.84 -1.78 -17.46
N LYS A 245 -6.74 -1.13 -17.05
CA LYS A 245 -5.42 -1.34 -17.63
C LYS A 245 -4.65 -2.40 -16.81
N PRO A 246 -3.92 -3.32 -17.46
CA PRO A 246 -3.16 -4.34 -16.73
C PRO A 246 -1.96 -3.71 -16.02
N PRO A 247 -1.62 -4.15 -14.80
CA PRO A 247 -0.32 -3.82 -14.20
C PRO A 247 0.84 -4.35 -15.05
N ARG A 248 2.04 -3.76 -14.89
CA ARG A 248 3.26 -4.19 -15.60
C ARG A 248 3.58 -5.67 -15.38
N TYR A 249 3.38 -6.17 -14.16
CA TYR A 249 3.38 -7.60 -13.86
C TYR A 249 1.92 -8.09 -13.82
N PRO A 250 1.47 -8.90 -14.80
CA PRO A 250 0.18 -9.55 -14.73
C PRO A 250 0.05 -10.43 -13.48
N PHE A 251 -1.16 -10.61 -12.96
CA PHE A 251 -1.39 -11.28 -11.67
C PHE A 251 -0.70 -12.66 -11.50
N PRO A 252 -0.67 -13.57 -12.49
CA PRO A 252 0.10 -14.82 -12.38
C PRO A 252 1.61 -14.61 -12.19
N GLU A 253 2.17 -13.56 -12.78
CA GLU A 253 3.57 -13.19 -12.57
C GLU A 253 3.79 -12.65 -11.15
N GLN A 254 2.86 -11.85 -10.63
CA GLN A 254 2.90 -11.35 -9.26
C GLN A 254 2.92 -12.51 -8.25
N LEU A 255 2.08 -13.53 -8.44
CA LEU A 255 2.05 -14.73 -7.59
C LEU A 255 3.41 -15.43 -7.57
N ARG A 256 4.01 -15.67 -8.75
CA ARG A 256 5.32 -16.31 -8.87
C ARG A 256 6.43 -15.51 -8.21
N LYS A 257 6.41 -14.17 -8.32
CA LYS A 257 7.40 -13.31 -7.68
C LYS A 257 7.28 -13.33 -6.15
N MET A 258 6.07 -13.29 -5.63
CA MET A 258 5.82 -13.40 -4.19
C MET A 258 6.14 -14.79 -3.64
N GLU A 259 5.89 -15.84 -4.40
CA GLU A 259 6.37 -17.19 -4.09
C GLU A 259 7.89 -17.23 -4.00
N GLN A 260 8.60 -16.69 -5.00
CA GLN A 260 10.07 -16.65 -4.97
C GLN A 260 10.58 -15.86 -3.77
N LEU A 261 9.98 -14.71 -3.47
CA LEU A 261 10.37 -13.90 -2.31
C LEU A 261 10.19 -14.67 -0.99
N LYS A 262 9.10 -15.43 -0.85
CA LYS A 262 8.87 -16.32 0.28
C LYS A 262 9.88 -17.46 0.33
N GLN A 263 10.20 -18.10 -0.80
CA GLN A 263 11.19 -19.18 -0.87
C GLN A 263 12.59 -18.68 -0.47
N ASP A 264 12.92 -17.44 -0.81
CA ASP A 264 14.16 -16.77 -0.41
C ASP A 264 14.14 -16.41 1.11
N ASN A 265 12.96 -16.38 1.76
CA ASN A 265 12.76 -15.92 3.15
C ASN A 265 11.77 -16.81 3.98
N PRO A 266 11.95 -18.15 4.03
CA PRO A 266 10.89 -19.08 4.45
C PRO A 266 10.54 -19.03 5.94
N GLN A 267 11.41 -18.46 6.78
CA GLN A 267 11.17 -18.32 8.22
C GLN A 267 10.51 -17.00 8.60
N SER A 268 10.63 -15.99 7.74
CA SER A 268 10.28 -14.61 8.05
C SER A 268 9.02 -14.13 7.33
N MET A 269 8.55 -14.83 6.29
CA MET A 269 7.47 -14.35 5.45
C MET A 269 6.42 -15.42 5.16
N PHE A 270 5.16 -15.02 5.30
CA PHE A 270 3.99 -15.74 4.79
C PHE A 270 3.24 -14.85 3.80
N GLY A 271 2.43 -15.45 2.93
CA GLY A 271 1.70 -14.71 1.89
C GLY A 271 0.22 -15.03 1.86
N PHE A 272 -0.59 -14.00 1.60
CA PHE A 272 -2.00 -14.06 1.26
C PHE A 272 -2.19 -13.55 -0.17
N SER A 273 -2.91 -14.31 -0.99
CA SER A 273 -3.20 -13.94 -2.37
C SER A 273 -4.41 -13.01 -2.43
N ALA A 274 -4.52 -12.16 -3.44
CA ALA A 274 -5.71 -11.33 -3.61
C ALA A 274 -6.86 -12.14 -4.21
N PHE A 275 -8.09 -11.84 -3.78
CA PHE A 275 -9.31 -12.29 -4.43
C PHE A 275 -10.04 -11.10 -5.06
N ASP A 276 -10.44 -11.24 -6.33
CA ASP A 276 -11.35 -10.33 -7.00
C ASP A 276 -12.46 -11.13 -7.71
N PRO A 277 -13.74 -10.97 -7.34
CA PRO A 277 -14.85 -11.74 -7.91
C PRO A 277 -15.13 -11.39 -9.39
N ARG A 278 -14.56 -10.32 -9.93
CA ARG A 278 -14.68 -9.96 -11.35
C ARG A 278 -13.83 -10.85 -12.25
N ARG A 279 -12.85 -11.58 -11.71
CA ARG A 279 -12.08 -12.54 -12.51
C ARG A 279 -12.88 -13.79 -12.81
N ASP A 280 -13.14 -14.05 -14.09
CA ASP A 280 -13.81 -15.27 -14.55
C ASP A 280 -13.04 -16.54 -14.16
N ASN A 281 -11.72 -16.45 -14.09
CA ASN A 281 -10.81 -17.54 -13.69
C ASN A 281 -10.38 -17.48 -12.22
N TRP A 282 -11.14 -16.82 -11.33
CA TRP A 282 -10.78 -16.66 -9.91
C TRP A 282 -10.43 -17.99 -9.25
N ARG A 283 -11.16 -19.08 -9.57
CA ARG A 283 -10.94 -20.39 -8.95
C ARG A 283 -9.59 -20.99 -9.32
N GLN A 284 -9.20 -20.88 -10.60
CA GLN A 284 -7.89 -21.34 -11.06
C GLN A 284 -6.77 -20.56 -10.34
N LEU A 285 -6.92 -19.24 -10.21
CA LEU A 285 -5.95 -18.40 -9.51
C LEU A 285 -5.86 -18.74 -8.02
N ALA A 286 -6.99 -19.02 -7.37
CA ALA A 286 -7.03 -19.45 -5.98
C ALA A 286 -6.32 -20.81 -5.79
N ASP A 287 -6.62 -21.79 -6.63
CA ASP A 287 -5.98 -23.11 -6.57
C ASP A 287 -4.46 -23.00 -6.84
N THR A 288 -4.04 -22.16 -7.79
CA THR A 288 -2.62 -21.85 -8.02
C THR A 288 -1.97 -21.20 -6.80
N ALA A 289 -2.61 -20.20 -6.18
CA ALA A 289 -2.06 -19.55 -4.99
C ALA A 289 -1.84 -20.53 -3.84
N ILE A 290 -2.82 -21.40 -3.55
CA ILE A 290 -2.68 -22.42 -2.50
C ILE A 290 -1.56 -23.42 -2.85
N ALA A 291 -1.45 -23.85 -4.11
CA ALA A 291 -0.37 -24.73 -4.56
C ALA A 291 1.02 -24.09 -4.42
N HIS A 292 1.12 -22.77 -4.55
CA HIS A 292 2.36 -21.99 -4.36
C HIS A 292 2.60 -21.65 -2.87
N GLY A 293 1.78 -22.19 -1.96
CA GLY A 293 1.97 -22.10 -0.52
C GLY A 293 1.49 -20.79 0.11
N PHE A 294 0.62 -20.02 -0.57
CA PHE A 294 -0.11 -18.95 0.10
C PHE A 294 -1.02 -19.53 1.18
N LEU A 295 -1.08 -18.87 2.33
CA LEU A 295 -1.83 -19.37 3.48
C LEU A 295 -3.31 -19.05 3.41
N GLY A 296 -3.70 -17.99 2.69
CA GLY A 296 -5.06 -17.49 2.62
C GLY A 296 -5.24 -16.41 1.58
N PHE A 297 -6.35 -15.68 1.70
CA PHE A 297 -6.76 -14.68 0.72
C PHE A 297 -7.09 -13.31 1.34
N LYS A 298 -6.69 -12.24 0.68
CA LYS A 298 -7.12 -10.86 0.96
C LYS A 298 -8.41 -10.57 0.16
N PHE A 299 -9.46 -10.18 0.87
CA PHE A 299 -10.72 -9.69 0.31
C PHE A 299 -10.81 -8.18 0.54
N TYR A 300 -11.02 -7.39 -0.51
CA TYR A 300 -10.92 -5.93 -0.43
C TYR A 300 -12.19 -5.24 -0.96
N PRO A 301 -13.24 -5.13 -0.12
CA PRO A 301 -14.55 -4.61 -0.56
C PRO A 301 -14.52 -3.18 -1.11
N ALA A 302 -13.56 -2.38 -0.65
CA ALA A 302 -13.37 -1.00 -1.08
C ALA A 302 -13.02 -0.86 -2.58
N LEU A 303 -12.70 -1.95 -3.28
CA LEU A 303 -12.56 -2.01 -4.74
C LEU A 303 -13.90 -2.19 -5.49
N GLY A 304 -15.04 -2.16 -4.80
CA GLY A 304 -16.37 -2.04 -5.42
C GLY A 304 -17.26 -3.29 -5.36
N TYR A 305 -16.98 -4.26 -4.47
CA TYR A 305 -17.83 -5.44 -4.26
C TYR A 305 -18.10 -5.65 -2.76
N LEU A 306 -19.18 -6.35 -2.43
CA LEU A 306 -19.61 -6.66 -1.07
C LEU A 306 -19.30 -8.13 -0.72
N PRO A 307 -19.15 -8.48 0.56
CA PRO A 307 -19.10 -9.89 0.97
C PRO A 307 -20.46 -10.59 0.85
N ILE A 308 -21.56 -9.86 0.87
CA ILE A 308 -22.91 -10.41 0.67
C ILE A 308 -23.84 -9.31 0.16
N GLY A 309 -24.79 -9.66 -0.69
CA GLY A 309 -25.80 -8.72 -1.20
C GLY A 309 -25.32 -7.85 -2.36
N ASN A 310 -24.44 -8.38 -3.21
CA ASN A 310 -24.07 -7.72 -4.46
C ASN A 310 -25.27 -7.67 -5.41
N ALA A 311 -25.45 -6.52 -6.08
CA ALA A 311 -26.53 -6.34 -7.05
C ALA A 311 -26.32 -7.17 -8.32
N ASP A 312 -25.05 -7.39 -8.71
CA ASP A 312 -24.69 -8.26 -9.83
C ASP A 312 -24.74 -9.73 -9.38
N PRO A 313 -25.64 -10.57 -9.93
CA PRO A 313 -25.77 -11.96 -9.55
C PRO A 313 -24.53 -12.81 -9.87
N VAL A 314 -23.73 -12.43 -10.87
CA VAL A 314 -22.48 -13.12 -11.20
C VAL A 314 -21.44 -12.86 -10.12
N LEU A 315 -21.31 -11.61 -9.67
CA LEU A 315 -20.43 -11.26 -8.55
C LEU A 315 -20.88 -11.95 -7.27
N GLU A 316 -22.18 -11.89 -6.93
CA GLU A 316 -22.72 -12.55 -5.74
C GLU A 316 -22.44 -14.05 -5.74
N SER A 317 -22.68 -14.73 -6.87
CA SER A 317 -22.42 -16.16 -6.99
C SER A 317 -20.94 -16.51 -6.84
N ARG A 318 -20.02 -15.65 -7.32
CA ARG A 318 -18.58 -15.90 -7.21
C ARG A 318 -18.07 -15.66 -5.80
N VAL A 319 -18.54 -14.61 -5.13
CA VAL A 319 -18.24 -14.34 -3.72
C VAL A 319 -18.73 -15.49 -2.84
N ALA A 320 -19.97 -15.94 -3.04
CA ALA A 320 -20.53 -17.10 -2.36
C ALA A 320 -19.70 -18.38 -2.56
N ALA A 321 -19.33 -18.69 -3.81
CA ALA A 321 -18.52 -19.86 -4.14
C ALA A 321 -17.09 -19.77 -3.58
N PHE A 322 -16.54 -18.56 -3.46
CA PHE A 322 -15.24 -18.32 -2.85
C PHE A 322 -15.27 -18.60 -1.34
N PHE A 323 -16.29 -18.15 -0.61
CA PHE A 323 -16.39 -18.45 0.81
C PHE A 323 -16.63 -19.93 1.10
N ASP A 324 -17.43 -20.62 0.27
CA ASP A 324 -17.56 -22.08 0.36
C ASP A 324 -16.21 -22.77 0.16
N TYR A 325 -15.41 -22.31 -0.81
CA TYR A 325 -14.06 -22.81 -1.05
C TYR A 325 -13.15 -22.61 0.17
N CYS A 326 -13.18 -21.42 0.78
CA CYS A 326 -12.39 -21.13 1.97
C CYS A 326 -12.82 -21.99 3.17
N ILE A 327 -14.11 -22.18 3.39
CA ILE A 327 -14.60 -23.04 4.48
C ILE A 327 -14.20 -24.50 4.25
N ALA A 328 -14.43 -25.02 3.04
CA ALA A 328 -14.12 -26.41 2.71
C ALA A 328 -12.62 -26.72 2.82
N GLY A 329 -11.77 -25.75 2.49
CA GLY A 329 -10.32 -25.88 2.61
C GLY A 329 -9.75 -25.46 3.96
N ASP A 330 -10.58 -24.99 4.91
CA ASP A 330 -10.13 -24.33 6.14
C ASP A 330 -9.09 -23.24 5.86
N ILE A 331 -9.39 -22.32 4.93
CA ILE A 331 -8.50 -21.27 4.46
C ILE A 331 -8.90 -19.94 5.12
N PRO A 332 -7.96 -19.22 5.76
CA PRO A 332 -8.24 -17.92 6.35
C PRO A 332 -8.44 -16.83 5.29
N VAL A 333 -9.33 -15.89 5.59
CA VAL A 333 -9.57 -14.70 4.77
C VAL A 333 -9.29 -13.44 5.59
N PHE A 334 -8.37 -12.62 5.10
CA PHE A 334 -8.10 -11.30 5.64
C PHE A 334 -8.93 -10.27 4.89
N VAL A 335 -9.58 -9.34 5.58
CA VAL A 335 -10.48 -8.38 4.94
C VAL A 335 -10.12 -6.96 5.31
N HIS A 336 -10.28 -6.03 4.38
CA HIS A 336 -10.25 -4.60 4.72
C HIS A 336 -11.51 -4.23 5.53
N CYS A 337 -11.38 -3.47 6.61
CA CYS A 337 -12.51 -3.14 7.50
C CYS A 337 -12.42 -1.74 8.12
N THR A 338 -12.30 -0.70 7.29
CA THR A 338 -12.47 0.73 7.70
C THR A 338 -13.36 1.47 6.70
N PRO A 339 -13.89 2.68 7.03
CA PRO A 339 -14.73 3.44 6.11
C PRO A 339 -14.02 3.92 4.83
N ILE A 340 -12.69 3.98 4.85
CA ILE A 340 -11.80 4.51 3.80
C ILE A 340 -10.75 3.46 3.43
N GLY A 341 -9.83 3.74 2.52
CA GLY A 341 -8.78 2.81 2.10
C GLY A 341 -8.35 3.08 0.66
N PHE A 342 -7.50 2.22 0.10
CA PHE A 342 -7.09 2.35 -1.29
C PHE A 342 -8.26 2.03 -2.23
N GLN A 343 -8.98 3.09 -2.61
CA GLN A 343 -10.26 3.04 -3.33
C GLN A 343 -10.20 3.85 -4.62
N THR A 344 -11.15 3.58 -5.52
CA THR A 344 -11.31 4.35 -6.75
C THR A 344 -12.02 5.68 -6.49
N LYS A 345 -12.15 6.52 -7.53
CA LYS A 345 -12.91 7.78 -7.45
C LYS A 345 -14.37 7.62 -7.04
N GLU A 346 -14.91 6.40 -7.08
CA GLU A 346 -16.26 6.08 -6.61
C GLU A 346 -16.38 6.00 -5.08
N LYS A 347 -15.26 6.02 -4.36
CA LYS A 347 -15.17 6.04 -2.89
C LYS A 347 -15.95 4.92 -2.20
N LYS A 348 -15.81 3.69 -2.71
CA LYS A 348 -16.53 2.48 -2.25
C LYS A 348 -16.05 1.89 -0.91
N GLY A 349 -15.25 2.61 -0.12
CA GLY A 349 -14.75 2.18 1.19
C GLY A 349 -15.85 1.68 2.14
N LEU A 350 -17.06 2.22 2.07
CA LEU A 350 -18.19 1.75 2.89
C LEU A 350 -18.64 0.32 2.60
N ASN A 351 -18.25 -0.29 1.49
CA ASN A 351 -18.46 -1.73 1.27
C ASN A 351 -17.71 -2.60 2.31
N ALA A 352 -16.68 -2.04 2.95
CA ALA A 352 -15.91 -2.70 4.01
C ALA A 352 -16.59 -2.61 5.39
N HIS A 353 -17.81 -2.06 5.48
CA HIS A 353 -18.50 -1.89 6.74
C HIS A 353 -18.75 -3.24 7.45
N PRO A 354 -18.43 -3.37 8.75
CA PRO A 354 -18.58 -4.63 9.49
C PRO A 354 -20.01 -5.16 9.61
N LYS A 355 -21.03 -4.40 9.22
CA LYS A 355 -22.40 -4.89 9.12
C LYS A 355 -22.58 -5.94 8.02
N HIS A 356 -21.80 -5.83 6.93
CA HIS A 356 -21.85 -6.81 5.85
C HIS A 356 -21.21 -8.14 6.29
N TRP A 357 -20.12 -8.07 7.06
CA TRP A 357 -19.49 -9.24 7.67
C TRP A 357 -20.40 -9.89 8.72
N ARG A 358 -21.10 -9.08 9.54
CA ARG A 358 -22.13 -9.58 10.47
C ARG A 358 -23.22 -10.35 9.75
N ALA A 359 -23.81 -9.77 8.69
CA ALA A 359 -24.86 -10.41 7.92
C ALA A 359 -24.39 -11.74 7.28
N LEU A 360 -23.13 -11.79 6.84
CA LEU A 360 -22.53 -13.03 6.34
C LEU A 360 -22.37 -14.10 7.42
N LEU A 361 -21.88 -13.72 8.61
CA LEU A 361 -21.64 -14.65 9.73
C LEU A 361 -22.93 -15.14 10.41
N GLU A 362 -24.01 -14.38 10.31
CA GLU A 362 -25.35 -14.80 10.75
C GLU A 362 -25.96 -15.88 9.84
N HIS A 363 -25.46 -15.99 8.61
CA HIS A 363 -25.90 -17.03 7.68
C HIS A 363 -25.25 -18.38 8.03
N GLU A 364 -26.07 -19.41 8.26
CA GLU A 364 -25.60 -20.76 8.67
C GLU A 364 -24.53 -21.37 7.75
N ARG A 365 -24.58 -21.05 6.44
CA ARG A 365 -23.63 -21.51 5.43
C ARG A 365 -22.21 -20.96 5.64
N TRP A 366 -22.07 -19.75 6.17
CA TRP A 366 -20.80 -19.04 6.24
C TRP A 366 -20.37 -18.64 7.66
N ARG A 367 -21.13 -19.03 8.69
CA ARG A 367 -20.81 -18.76 10.09
C ARG A 367 -19.43 -19.25 10.53
N ASP A 368 -18.90 -20.29 9.89
CA ASP A 368 -17.61 -20.91 10.19
C ASP A 368 -16.44 -20.34 9.37
N LEU A 369 -16.68 -19.31 8.55
CA LEU A 369 -15.64 -18.65 7.76
C LEU A 369 -14.57 -18.02 8.67
N ARG A 370 -13.31 -18.41 8.51
CA ARG A 370 -12.21 -17.87 9.32
C ARG A 370 -11.78 -16.50 8.81
N LEU A 371 -12.07 -15.46 9.59
CA LEU A 371 -11.90 -14.06 9.19
C LEU A 371 -10.90 -13.32 10.08
N CYS A 372 -10.09 -12.46 9.46
CA CYS A 372 -9.41 -11.36 10.15
C CYS A 372 -9.90 -10.02 9.59
N LEU A 373 -10.56 -9.22 10.44
CA LEU A 373 -11.08 -7.88 10.15
C LEU A 373 -9.94 -6.86 10.30
N GLY A 374 -9.31 -6.50 9.18
CA GLY A 374 -8.15 -5.59 9.13
C GLY A 374 -8.44 -4.19 9.64
N HIS A 375 -7.45 -3.58 10.29
CA HIS A 375 -7.47 -2.31 11.01
C HIS A 375 -8.47 -2.23 12.17
N ALA A 376 -9.22 -3.30 12.41
CA ALA A 376 -10.27 -3.40 13.41
C ALA A 376 -11.24 -2.20 13.47
N GLY A 377 -11.59 -1.61 12.33
CA GLY A 377 -12.45 -0.41 12.28
C GLY A 377 -11.72 0.94 12.27
N GLY A 378 -10.41 0.95 12.52
CA GLY A 378 -9.53 2.11 12.36
C GLY A 378 -9.76 3.24 13.37
N GLY A 379 -9.09 4.37 13.10
CA GLY A 379 -9.29 5.63 13.80
C GLY A 379 -10.52 6.40 13.32
N ARG A 380 -10.51 7.74 13.45
CA ARG A 380 -11.62 8.55 12.97
C ARG A 380 -11.59 8.64 11.45
N ALA A 381 -12.68 8.28 10.80
CA ALA A 381 -12.79 8.35 9.35
C ALA A 381 -14.20 8.68 8.89
N SER A 382 -14.30 9.38 7.76
CA SER A 382 -15.56 9.70 7.11
C SER A 382 -15.53 9.34 5.63
N ASN A 383 -16.61 8.79 5.12
CA ASN A 383 -16.77 8.48 3.71
C ASN A 383 -18.24 8.60 3.30
N LEU A 384 -18.51 9.32 2.20
CA LEU A 384 -19.86 9.53 1.63
C LEU A 384 -20.97 9.82 2.67
N GLY A 385 -20.67 10.67 3.67
CA GLY A 385 -21.64 11.09 4.70
C GLY A 385 -21.77 10.15 5.90
N VAL A 386 -21.09 8.99 5.89
CA VAL A 386 -20.95 8.13 7.07
C VAL A 386 -19.67 8.50 7.81
N SER A 387 -19.75 8.69 9.12
CA SER A 387 -18.62 9.01 9.98
C SER A 387 -18.48 7.96 11.08
N SER A 388 -17.33 7.30 11.14
CA SER A 388 -16.98 6.38 12.22
C SER A 388 -15.94 7.05 13.11
N ALA A 389 -16.22 7.13 14.42
CA ALA A 389 -15.20 7.52 15.39
C ALA A 389 -14.14 6.43 15.60
N GLY A 390 -14.44 5.18 15.22
CA GLY A 390 -13.53 4.04 15.38
C GLY A 390 -13.06 3.88 16.82
N TRP A 391 -11.78 3.56 16.99
CA TRP A 391 -11.13 3.45 18.30
C TRP A 391 -10.91 4.79 19.00
N MET A 392 -11.14 5.91 18.32
CA MET A 392 -10.95 7.27 18.84
C MET A 392 -12.24 7.87 19.42
N ALA A 393 -13.28 7.05 19.63
CA ALA A 393 -14.53 7.49 20.25
C ALA A 393 -14.28 8.06 21.66
N ASP A 394 -14.57 9.33 21.86
CA ASP A 394 -14.25 10.07 23.09
C ASP A 394 -15.37 10.02 24.13
N ASN A 395 -16.57 9.61 23.73
CA ASN A 395 -17.73 9.50 24.59
C ASN A 395 -18.63 8.30 24.21
N ASP A 396 -19.61 8.00 25.06
CA ASP A 396 -20.52 6.87 24.89
C ASP A 396 -21.40 6.99 23.64
N ALA A 397 -21.78 8.21 23.24
CA ALA A 397 -22.61 8.39 22.06
C ALA A 397 -21.85 8.03 20.77
N GLU A 398 -20.58 8.45 20.67
CA GLU A 398 -19.72 8.07 19.55
C GLU A 398 -19.37 6.58 19.54
N TRP A 399 -19.14 5.98 20.73
CA TRP A 399 -18.88 4.55 20.82
C TRP A 399 -20.10 3.75 20.36
N ARG A 400 -21.30 4.13 20.84
CA ARG A 400 -22.58 3.44 20.55
C ARG A 400 -23.18 3.81 19.19
N ASP A 401 -22.52 4.64 18.40
CA ASP A 401 -22.98 4.97 17.06
C ASP A 401 -23.20 3.69 16.22
N ALA A 402 -24.25 3.71 15.40
CA ALA A 402 -24.64 2.58 14.56
C ALA A 402 -23.57 2.27 13.50
N ASP A 403 -22.81 3.26 13.10
CA ASP A 403 -21.73 3.19 12.12
C ASP A 403 -20.34 3.32 12.78
N ASN A 404 -20.20 3.09 14.09
CA ASN A 404 -18.87 2.92 14.70
C ASN A 404 -18.30 1.54 14.33
N PHE A 405 -17.32 1.52 13.42
CA PHE A 405 -16.75 0.28 12.90
C PHE A 405 -16.03 -0.52 14.00
N ALA A 406 -15.26 0.14 14.87
CA ALA A 406 -14.48 -0.53 15.90
C ALA A 406 -15.35 -1.29 16.90
N ARG A 407 -16.46 -0.68 17.35
CA ARG A 407 -17.43 -1.34 18.23
C ARG A 407 -18.01 -2.60 17.57
N ILE A 408 -18.40 -2.52 16.31
CA ILE A 408 -19.03 -3.65 15.60
C ILE A 408 -18.01 -4.76 15.39
N VAL A 409 -16.77 -4.44 15.03
CA VAL A 409 -15.66 -5.41 14.92
C VAL A 409 -15.44 -6.12 16.25
N ALA A 410 -15.33 -5.37 17.35
CA ALA A 410 -15.10 -5.97 18.67
C ALA A 410 -16.22 -6.93 19.09
N ASP A 411 -17.49 -6.57 18.82
CA ASP A 411 -18.63 -7.47 19.08
C ASP A 411 -18.59 -8.74 18.21
N LEU A 412 -18.15 -8.64 16.94
CA LEU A 412 -17.99 -9.83 16.08
C LEU A 412 -16.89 -10.76 16.61
N CYS A 413 -15.72 -10.22 16.95
CA CYS A 413 -14.62 -11.00 17.54
C CYS A 413 -15.02 -11.67 18.86
N ALA A 414 -15.76 -10.97 19.72
CA ALA A 414 -16.25 -11.52 20.99
C ALA A 414 -17.32 -12.61 20.79
N THR A 415 -18.08 -12.56 19.68
CA THR A 415 -19.20 -13.47 19.40
C THR A 415 -18.77 -14.76 18.73
N TYR A 416 -17.88 -14.68 17.74
CA TYR A 416 -17.56 -15.82 16.86
C TYR A 416 -16.16 -16.39 17.15
N PRO A 417 -16.00 -17.72 17.24
CA PRO A 417 -14.71 -18.33 17.59
C PRO A 417 -13.65 -18.15 16.48
N ASN A 418 -14.10 -18.01 15.24
CA ASN A 418 -13.32 -17.97 14.01
C ASN A 418 -13.10 -16.54 13.46
N VAL A 419 -13.44 -15.50 14.23
CA VAL A 419 -13.27 -14.10 13.83
C VAL A 419 -12.21 -13.43 14.68
N TYR A 420 -11.27 -12.79 14.01
CA TYR A 420 -10.11 -12.07 14.57
C TYR A 420 -10.06 -10.66 13.97
N CYS A 421 -9.20 -9.82 14.51
CA CYS A 421 -8.88 -8.52 13.93
C CYS A 421 -7.42 -8.13 14.18
N GLU A 422 -6.91 -7.13 13.47
CA GLU A 422 -5.60 -6.54 13.74
C GLU A 422 -5.67 -5.01 13.83
N LEU A 423 -4.77 -4.43 14.63
CA LEU A 423 -4.67 -2.99 14.83
C LEU A 423 -3.51 -2.39 14.03
N GLY A 424 -3.72 -2.26 12.72
CA GLY A 424 -2.79 -1.62 11.78
C GLY A 424 -3.30 -0.31 11.22
N TYR A 425 -2.38 0.55 10.79
CA TYR A 425 -2.66 1.85 10.18
C TYR A 425 -3.55 2.80 11.01
N ILE A 426 -3.37 2.86 12.32
CA ILE A 426 -4.02 3.85 13.20
C ILE A 426 -3.01 4.96 13.51
N THR A 427 -2.75 5.81 12.51
CA THR A 427 -1.63 6.78 12.54
C THR A 427 -1.74 7.82 13.65
N GLU A 428 -2.95 8.10 14.16
CA GLU A 428 -3.18 8.99 15.30
C GLU A 428 -2.36 8.56 16.52
N LEU A 429 -2.10 7.26 16.68
CA LEU A 429 -1.36 6.73 17.81
C LEU A 429 0.13 7.13 17.82
N LEU A 430 0.71 7.48 16.66
CA LEU A 430 2.13 7.80 16.55
C LEU A 430 2.48 9.09 17.31
N ASP A 431 1.63 10.09 17.21
CA ASP A 431 1.92 11.46 17.65
C ASP A 431 0.96 12.00 18.71
N ASP A 432 -0.19 11.35 18.94
CA ASP A 432 -1.18 11.78 19.93
C ASP A 432 -1.26 10.82 21.15
N PRO A 433 -0.73 11.20 22.33
CA PRO A 433 -0.89 10.44 23.56
C PRO A 433 -2.35 10.26 23.97
N THR A 434 -3.24 11.22 23.67
CA THR A 434 -4.67 11.11 23.97
C THR A 434 -5.30 10.02 23.12
N ALA A 435 -4.94 9.88 21.85
CA ALA A 435 -5.38 8.79 20.99
C ALA A 435 -5.04 7.40 21.59
N ARG A 436 -3.86 7.26 22.21
CA ARG A 436 -3.44 6.01 22.88
C ARG A 436 -4.32 5.70 24.10
N GLU A 437 -4.65 6.70 24.91
CA GLU A 437 -5.55 6.52 26.04
C GLU A 437 -7.00 6.22 25.59
N LEU A 438 -7.46 6.84 24.50
CA LEU A 438 -8.77 6.55 23.91
C LEU A 438 -8.85 5.11 23.41
N LEU A 439 -7.82 4.63 22.70
CA LEU A 439 -7.75 3.24 22.26
C LEU A 439 -7.87 2.28 23.45
N VAL A 440 -7.07 2.47 24.50
CA VAL A 440 -7.11 1.63 25.71
C VAL A 440 -8.47 1.69 26.39
N ALA A 441 -9.05 2.88 26.57
CA ALA A 441 -10.37 3.04 27.15
C ALA A 441 -11.45 2.32 26.33
N ASN A 442 -11.38 2.38 24.99
CA ASN A 442 -12.34 1.74 24.11
C ASN A 442 -12.18 0.21 24.04
N ILE A 443 -10.95 -0.31 24.17
CA ILE A 443 -10.72 -1.76 24.36
C ILE A 443 -11.41 -2.23 25.64
N GLU A 444 -11.26 -1.51 26.76
CA GLU A 444 -11.92 -1.87 28.01
C GLU A 444 -13.44 -1.73 27.94
N ARG A 445 -13.97 -0.71 27.25
CA ARG A 445 -15.42 -0.61 26.96
C ARG A 445 -15.90 -1.83 26.19
N ALA A 446 -15.21 -2.23 25.12
CA ALA A 446 -15.56 -3.39 24.33
C ALA A 446 -15.57 -4.69 25.14
N ARG A 447 -14.55 -4.90 25.99
CA ARG A 447 -14.47 -6.08 26.87
C ARG A 447 -15.60 -6.11 27.90
N ALA A 448 -15.89 -4.97 28.52
CA ALA A 448 -16.98 -4.84 29.49
C ALA A 448 -18.36 -5.10 28.82
N GLU A 449 -18.60 -4.55 27.64
CA GLU A 449 -19.83 -4.79 26.87
C GLU A 449 -19.95 -6.26 26.44
N ALA A 450 -18.85 -6.88 25.99
CA ALA A 450 -18.82 -8.31 25.66
C ALA A 450 -19.21 -9.18 26.87
N GLN A 451 -18.62 -8.91 28.04
CA GLN A 451 -18.93 -9.62 29.28
C GLN A 451 -20.39 -9.42 29.71
N GLN A 452 -20.89 -8.18 29.68
CA GLN A 452 -22.29 -7.86 30.02
C GLN A 452 -23.29 -8.56 29.11
N ASN A 453 -22.95 -8.72 27.82
CA ASN A 453 -23.78 -9.41 26.83
C ASN A 453 -23.56 -10.93 26.81
N GLY A 454 -22.78 -11.49 27.74
CA GLY A 454 -22.52 -12.93 27.81
C GLY A 454 -21.77 -13.49 26.61
N ARG A 455 -20.93 -12.67 25.95
CA ARG A 455 -20.13 -13.10 24.81
C ARG A 455 -19.05 -14.11 25.24
N PRO A 456 -18.81 -15.17 24.45
CA PRO A 456 -17.97 -16.29 24.86
C PRO A 456 -16.46 -16.03 24.80
N HIS A 457 -16.01 -14.95 24.15
CA HIS A 457 -14.58 -14.68 23.92
C HIS A 457 -14.18 -13.31 24.46
N ASP A 458 -13.03 -13.24 25.15
CA ASP A 458 -12.39 -11.96 25.47
C ASP A 458 -11.84 -11.36 24.17
N PHE A 459 -12.06 -10.05 23.98
CA PHE A 459 -11.58 -9.34 22.80
C PHE A 459 -10.04 -9.38 22.68
N LEU A 460 -9.30 -9.36 23.80
CA LEU A 460 -7.84 -9.42 23.79
C LEU A 460 -7.28 -10.76 23.29
N ASP A 461 -8.10 -11.81 23.28
CA ASP A 461 -7.72 -13.11 22.72
C ASP A 461 -7.94 -13.19 21.20
N LYS A 462 -8.46 -12.11 20.60
CA LYS A 462 -8.90 -12.05 19.20
C LYS A 462 -8.23 -10.93 18.40
N VAL A 463 -7.44 -10.09 19.04
CA VAL A 463 -6.77 -8.94 18.43
C VAL A 463 -5.28 -9.16 18.31
N ALA A 464 -4.74 -8.92 17.11
CA ALA A 464 -3.32 -9.08 16.79
C ALA A 464 -2.67 -7.75 16.39
N TYR A 465 -1.34 -7.72 16.43
CA TYR A 465 -0.54 -6.65 15.86
C TYR A 465 -0.49 -6.75 14.32
N GLY A 466 -0.56 -5.60 13.65
CA GLY A 466 -0.28 -5.43 12.23
C GLY A 466 0.17 -4.01 11.97
N SER A 467 1.08 -3.77 11.04
CA SER A 467 1.57 -2.41 10.74
C SER A 467 0.81 -1.73 9.62
N ASP A 468 0.35 -2.51 8.64
CA ASP A 468 -0.03 -2.03 7.30
C ASP A 468 1.13 -1.32 6.56
N TRP A 469 2.36 -1.80 6.78
CA TRP A 469 3.43 -1.61 5.80
C TRP A 469 2.90 -2.00 4.42
N HIS A 470 3.16 -1.38 3.29
CA HIS A 470 4.08 -0.31 2.95
C HIS A 470 3.29 0.96 2.58
N MET A 471 2.23 1.27 3.33
CA MET A 471 1.46 2.51 3.11
C MET A 471 2.32 3.73 3.51
N PRO A 472 2.21 4.90 2.81
CA PRO A 472 3.15 6.02 2.96
C PRO A 472 3.44 6.42 4.41
N SER A 473 2.41 6.58 5.24
CA SER A 473 2.57 6.98 6.65
C SER A 473 3.25 5.94 7.54
N MET A 474 3.39 4.68 7.10
CA MET A 474 4.01 3.59 7.86
C MET A 474 5.45 3.31 7.46
N VAL A 475 5.89 3.78 6.29
CA VAL A 475 7.22 3.49 5.72
C VAL A 475 8.36 3.91 6.65
N ASP A 476 8.21 5.04 7.33
CA ASP A 476 9.23 5.54 8.26
C ASP A 476 8.84 5.39 9.73
N ASN A 477 7.64 4.85 9.99
CA ASN A 477 7.06 4.81 11.32
C ASN A 477 6.87 3.41 11.89
N THR A 478 7.24 2.35 11.16
CA THR A 478 7.01 0.96 11.59
C THR A 478 7.63 0.65 12.95
N ALA A 479 8.88 1.05 13.18
CA ALA A 479 9.55 0.85 14.47
C ALA A 479 8.86 1.61 15.61
N ARG A 480 8.43 2.86 15.34
CA ARG A 480 7.70 3.73 16.28
C ARG A 480 6.31 3.17 16.59
N TYR A 481 5.63 2.63 15.58
CA TYR A 481 4.31 2.02 15.73
C TYR A 481 4.38 0.75 16.57
N LEU A 482 5.41 -0.08 16.38
CA LEU A 482 5.69 -1.18 17.28
C LEU A 482 5.90 -0.68 18.72
N ASP A 483 6.70 0.38 18.93
CA ASP A 483 6.92 0.93 20.28
C ASP A 483 5.63 1.35 20.97
N VAL A 484 4.70 1.99 20.25
CA VAL A 484 3.38 2.35 20.77
C VAL A 484 2.66 1.14 21.35
N PHE A 485 2.61 0.02 20.61
CA PHE A 485 1.93 -1.17 21.11
C PHE A 485 2.71 -1.91 22.18
N VAL A 486 4.05 -1.90 22.13
CA VAL A 486 4.86 -2.47 23.21
C VAL A 486 4.61 -1.70 24.51
N ASP A 487 4.47 -0.38 24.44
CA ASP A 487 4.09 0.47 25.59
C ASP A 487 2.71 0.11 26.14
N ILE A 488 1.70 0.03 25.26
CA ILE A 488 0.33 -0.33 25.66
C ILE A 488 0.29 -1.73 26.29
N MET A 489 0.91 -2.72 25.66
CA MET A 489 0.87 -4.11 26.12
C MET A 489 1.75 -4.38 27.34
N ASN A 490 2.65 -3.46 27.72
CA ASN A 490 3.40 -3.54 28.98
C ASN A 490 2.65 -2.91 30.18
N ARG A 491 1.46 -2.34 29.97
CA ARG A 491 0.60 -1.88 31.09
C ARG A 491 0.17 -3.09 31.94
N PRO A 492 0.02 -2.94 33.27
CA PRO A 492 -0.32 -4.06 34.16
C PRO A 492 -1.57 -4.86 33.77
N ALA A 493 -2.57 -4.21 33.17
CA ALA A 493 -3.80 -4.86 32.72
C ALA A 493 -3.63 -5.71 31.44
N TYR A 494 -2.56 -5.50 30.66
CA TYR A 494 -2.37 -6.11 29.34
C TYR A 494 -1.16 -7.02 29.25
N VAL A 495 -0.24 -6.96 30.21
CA VAL A 495 1.03 -7.72 30.16
C VAL A 495 0.83 -9.23 30.02
N ALA A 496 -0.27 -9.78 30.56
CA ALA A 496 -0.62 -11.19 30.41
C ALA A 496 -1.04 -11.57 28.97
N HIS A 497 -1.50 -10.60 28.18
CA HIS A 497 -1.92 -10.76 26.78
C HIS A 497 -0.84 -10.31 25.78
N ARG A 498 0.36 -9.90 26.24
CA ARG A 498 1.38 -9.33 25.36
C ARG A 498 1.79 -10.30 24.24
N ASP A 499 2.19 -11.52 24.60
CA ASP A 499 2.65 -12.50 23.62
C ASP A 499 1.48 -13.02 22.75
N LEU A 500 0.26 -12.98 23.29
CA LEU A 500 -0.97 -13.27 22.56
C LEU A 500 -1.23 -12.23 21.46
N PHE A 501 -1.12 -10.94 21.78
CA PHE A 501 -1.31 -9.84 20.83
C PHE A 501 -0.23 -9.82 19.74
N PHE A 502 1.03 -9.99 20.12
CA PHE A 502 2.15 -9.90 19.17
C PHE A 502 2.37 -11.18 18.37
N HIS A 503 1.92 -12.35 18.82
CA HIS A 503 2.25 -13.61 18.15
C HIS A 503 1.10 -14.64 18.19
N ASP A 504 0.63 -15.06 19.35
CA ASP A 504 -0.19 -16.29 19.43
C ASP A 504 -1.57 -16.13 18.77
N THR A 505 -2.16 -14.93 18.78
CA THR A 505 -3.45 -14.65 18.10
C THR A 505 -3.30 -14.79 16.59
N ALA A 506 -2.21 -14.26 16.02
CA ALA A 506 -1.91 -14.41 14.61
C ALA A 506 -1.70 -15.89 14.24
N MET A 507 -0.98 -16.64 15.07
CA MET A 507 -0.77 -18.08 14.85
C MET A 507 -2.05 -18.89 14.99
N ALA A 508 -2.94 -18.54 15.92
CA ALA A 508 -4.27 -19.14 16.03
C ALA A 508 -5.12 -18.86 14.79
N TYR A 509 -5.13 -17.61 14.31
CA TYR A 509 -5.79 -17.24 13.05
C TYR A 509 -5.22 -18.00 11.86
N LEU A 510 -3.91 -18.23 11.80
CA LEU A 510 -3.26 -18.96 10.71
C LEU A 510 -3.33 -20.49 10.86
N LYS A 511 -3.65 -21.01 12.05
CA LYS A 511 -3.51 -22.43 12.45
C LYS A 511 -2.08 -22.96 12.21
N ARG A 512 -1.09 -22.26 12.76
CA ARG A 512 0.34 -22.56 12.58
C ARG A 512 1.08 -22.77 13.88
#